data_AF-A0A0A8WKG3-F1
#
_entry.id   AF-A0A0A8WKG3-F1
#
_cell.length_a   1.000
_cell.length_b   1.000
_cell.length_c   1.000
_cell.angle_alpha   90.00
_cell.angle_beta   90.00
_cell.angle_gamma   90.00
#
_symmetry.space_group_name_H-M   'P 1'
#
loop_
_entity.id
_entity.type
_entity.pdbx_description
1 polymer ?
#
loop_
_entity_poly.entity_id
_entity_poly.type
_entity_poly.pdbx_seq_one_letter_code
_entity_poly.pdbx_strand_id
1 'polypeptide(L)'
;MLLAVLIFVATIALVIWQPKRLGIGWSAMGGAVVALLAGVVTLSDVPVVWGIVWNATAAFVAIIVISLLLDEAGFFEWAALHVARWGGGAWSPAVRPDRAARRRCIRAVRQ
;
A
#
# COMPACT_ATOMS: atom_id res chain seq x y z
N MET A 1 1.43 32.31 7.01
CA MET A 1 1.01 31.48 5.84
C MET A 1 2.21 30.95 5.06
N LEU A 2 3.11 31.80 4.52
CA LEU A 2 4.30 31.30 3.80
C LEU A 2 5.17 30.34 4.63
N LEU A 3 5.41 30.64 5.92
CA LEU A 3 6.22 29.79 6.80
C LEU A 3 5.64 28.38 6.97
N ALA A 4 4.31 28.27 7.12
CA ALA A 4 3.60 27.00 7.28
C ALA A 4 3.66 26.16 6.00
N VAL A 5 3.49 26.79 4.84
CA VAL A 5 3.63 26.12 3.53
C VAL A 5 5.07 25.65 3.32
N LEU A 6 6.07 26.46 3.70
CA LEU A 6 7.48 26.09 3.58
C LEU A 6 7.83 24.86 4.43
N ILE A 7 7.37 24.82 5.68
CA ILE A 7 7.57 23.68 6.57
C ILE A 7 6.82 22.46 6.08
N PHE A 8 5.59 22.62 5.59
CA PHE A 8 4.80 21.52 5.03
C PHE A 8 5.49 20.89 3.81
N VAL A 9 5.94 21.71 2.86
CA VAL A 9 6.66 21.25 1.65
C VAL A 9 7.99 20.60 2.03
N ALA A 10 8.75 21.19 2.96
CA ALA A 10 9.99 20.60 3.47
C ALA A 10 9.73 19.23 4.12
N THR A 11 8.63 19.08 4.86
CA THR A 11 8.25 17.80 5.50
C THR A 11 7.88 16.75 4.46
N ILE A 12 7.08 17.09 3.45
CA ILE A 12 6.75 16.16 2.35
C ILE A 12 8.00 15.79 1.57
N ALA A 13 8.87 16.76 1.24
CA ALA A 13 10.12 16.50 0.54
C ALA A 13 11.02 15.54 1.33
N LEU A 14 11.11 15.70 2.66
CA LEU A 14 11.88 14.82 3.53
C LEU A 14 11.27 13.41 3.67
N VAL A 15 9.94 13.31 3.63
CA VAL A 15 9.22 12.02 3.65
C VAL A 15 9.40 11.25 2.34
N ILE A 16 9.41 11.94 1.20
CA ILE A 16 9.63 11.33 -0.12
C ILE A 16 11.10 10.99 -0.32
N TRP A 17 12.00 11.91 0.00
CA TRP A 17 13.45 11.74 -0.12
C TRP A 17 14.01 10.99 1.09
N GLN A 18 13.53 9.77 1.36
CA GLN A 18 13.99 8.94 2.47
C GLN A 18 15.52 8.73 2.42
N PRO A 19 16.34 9.47 3.19
CA PRO A 19 17.76 9.55 2.92
C PRO A 19 18.56 8.42 3.59
N LYS A 20 17.93 7.61 4.46
CA LYS A 20 18.64 6.62 5.30
C LYS A 20 17.90 5.29 5.56
N ARG A 21 16.95 4.87 4.70
CA ARG A 21 16.06 3.70 4.96
C ARG A 21 15.36 3.73 6.34
N LEU A 22 15.33 4.88 7.02
CA LEU A 22 14.53 5.06 8.23
C LEU A 22 13.07 4.92 7.82
N GLY A 23 12.34 4.04 8.51
CA GLY A 23 10.94 3.78 8.18
C GLY A 23 10.12 5.06 8.13
N ILE A 24 9.09 5.07 7.28
CA ILE A 24 8.19 6.22 7.00
C ILE A 24 7.72 6.91 8.30
N GLY A 25 7.51 6.14 9.37
CA GLY A 25 7.10 6.68 10.67
C GLY A 25 8.12 7.56 11.37
N TRP A 26 9.42 7.25 11.27
CA TRP A 26 10.48 8.02 11.96
C TRP A 26 10.67 9.42 11.36
N SER A 27 10.61 9.52 10.03
CA SER A 27 10.66 10.83 9.36
C SER A 27 9.41 11.66 9.62
N ALA A 28 8.22 11.03 9.64
CA ALA A 28 6.97 11.70 9.98
C ALA A 28 6.95 12.21 11.44
N MET A 29 7.37 11.38 12.39
CA MET A 29 7.48 11.77 13.80
C MET A 29 8.49 12.91 14.01
N GLY A 30 9.66 12.85 13.35
CA GLY A 30 10.64 13.93 13.39
C GLY A 30 10.09 15.25 12.85
N GLY A 31 9.38 15.20 11.71
CA GLY A 31 8.70 16.37 11.14
C GLY A 31 7.63 16.97 12.07
N ALA A 32 6.82 16.12 12.72
CA ALA A 32 5.80 16.56 13.68
C ALA A 32 6.43 17.26 14.90
N VAL A 33 7.51 16.72 15.46
CA VAL A 33 8.22 17.34 16.59
C VAL A 33 8.80 18.70 16.18
N VAL A 34 9.43 18.80 15.02
CA VAL A 34 9.96 20.08 14.52
C VAL A 34 8.84 21.09 14.28
N ALA A 35 7.69 20.67 13.74
CA ALA A 35 6.54 21.55 13.50
C ALA A 35 5.91 22.08 14.81
N LEU A 36 5.86 21.25 15.86
CA LEU A 36 5.42 21.65 17.20
C LEU A 36 6.40 22.64 17.83
N LEU A 37 7.71 22.37 17.76
CA LEU A 37 8.75 23.27 18.29
C LEU A 37 8.81 24.61 17.55
N ALA A 38 8.57 24.60 16.23
CA ALA A 38 8.48 25.80 15.41
C ALA A 38 7.17 26.59 15.62
N GLY A 39 6.22 26.08 16.42
CA GLY A 39 4.94 26.72 16.71
C GLY A 39 3.98 26.81 15.52
N VAL A 40 4.22 26.01 14.47
CA VAL A 40 3.40 26.01 13.25
C VAL A 40 2.16 25.13 13.37
N VAL A 41 2.26 24.09 14.20
CA VAL A 41 1.15 23.20 14.54
C VAL A 41 0.91 23.29 16.04
N THR A 42 -0.35 23.38 16.42
CA THR A 42 -0.81 23.42 17.82
C THR A 42 -1.42 22.09 18.22
N LEU A 43 -1.48 21.81 19.53
CA LEU A 43 -2.15 20.62 20.06
C LEU A 43 -3.64 20.56 19.69
N SER A 44 -4.27 21.72 19.44
CA SER A 44 -5.65 21.83 18.96
C SER A 44 -5.86 21.35 17.52
N ASP A 45 -4.80 21.27 16.70
CA ASP A 45 -4.90 20.79 15.32
C ASP A 45 -4.98 19.25 15.26
N VAL A 46 -4.47 18.56 16.29
CA VAL A 46 -4.41 17.08 16.34
C VAL A 46 -5.80 16.44 16.30
N PRO A 47 -6.79 16.86 17.11
CA PRO A 47 -8.15 16.30 17.06
C PRO A 47 -8.86 16.58 15.73
N VAL A 48 -8.59 17.75 15.12
CA VAL A 48 -9.18 18.12 13.82
C VAL A 48 -8.69 17.18 12.73
N VAL A 49 -7.38 16.98 12.64
CA VAL A 49 -6.77 16.06 11.66
C VAL A 49 -7.21 14.62 11.93
N TRP A 50 -7.25 14.19 13.20
CA TRP A 50 -7.72 12.86 13.58
C TRP A 50 -9.15 12.59 13.09
N GLY A 51 -10.06 13.56 13.24
CA GLY A 51 -11.43 13.45 12.74
C GLY A 51 -11.53 13.26 11.23
N ILE A 52 -10.64 13.91 10.46
CA ILE A 52 -10.61 13.79 8.98
C ILE A 52 -9.99 12.46 8.56
N VAL A 53 -8.89 12.07 9.19
CA VAL A 53 -8.12 10.86 8.82
C VAL A 53 -8.86 9.58 9.19
N TRP A 54 -9.69 9.60 10.24
CA TRP A 54 -10.45 8.42 10.66
C TRP A 54 -11.35 7.85 9.55
N ASN A 55 -12.07 8.70 8.82
CA ASN A 55 -12.94 8.25 7.73
C ASN A 55 -12.14 7.61 6.58
N ALA A 56 -11.02 8.22 6.20
CA ALA A 56 -10.16 7.71 5.13
C ALA A 56 -9.49 6.38 5.49
N THR A 57 -8.99 6.28 6.73
CA THR A 57 -8.35 5.05 7.23
C THR A 57 -9.37 3.91 7.39
N ALA A 58 -10.58 4.20 7.87
CA ALA A 58 -11.66 3.22 7.94
C ALA A 58 -12.04 2.66 6.56
N ALA A 59 -12.12 3.52 5.53
CA ALA A 59 -12.38 3.08 4.16
C ALA A 59 -11.26 2.18 3.62
N PHE A 60 -10.00 2.52 3.88
CA PHE A 60 -8.86 1.69 3.48
C PHE A 60 -8.90 0.31 4.16
N VAL A 61 -9.16 0.26 5.45
CA VAL A 61 -9.32 -1.00 6.20
C VAL A 61 -10.51 -1.79 5.67
N ALA A 62 -11.66 -1.15 5.42
CA ALA A 62 -12.83 -1.81 4.87
C ALA A 62 -12.55 -2.44 3.50
N ILE A 63 -11.80 -1.76 2.63
CA ILE A 63 -11.39 -2.31 1.33
C ILE A 63 -10.44 -3.50 1.50
N ILE A 64 -9.51 -3.45 2.46
CA ILE A 64 -8.67 -4.62 2.75
C ILE A 64 -9.53 -5.79 3.22
N VAL A 65 -10.43 -5.55 4.17
CA VAL A 65 -11.31 -6.59 4.73
C VAL A 65 -12.21 -7.19 3.66
N ILE A 66 -12.86 -6.38 2.82
CA ILE A 66 -13.72 -6.89 1.75
C ILE A 66 -12.91 -7.66 0.71
N SER A 67 -11.66 -7.25 0.43
CA SER A 67 -10.78 -7.97 -0.48
C SER A 67 -10.41 -9.34 0.06
N LEU A 68 -10.05 -9.44 1.35
CA LEU A 68 -9.77 -10.71 2.02
C LEU A 68 -11.01 -11.62 2.04
N LEU A 69 -12.18 -11.05 2.33
CA LEU A 69 -13.44 -11.80 2.36
C LEU A 69 -13.81 -12.35 0.97
N LEU A 70 -13.61 -11.57 -0.09
CA LEU A 70 -13.85 -12.00 -1.47
C LEU A 70 -12.84 -13.06 -1.93
N ASP A 71 -11.60 -12.99 -1.45
CA ASP A 71 -10.56 -13.99 -1.72
C ASP A 71 -10.94 -15.35 -1.13
N GLU A 72 -11.33 -15.36 0.14
CA GLU A 72 -11.69 -16.59 0.83
C GLU A 72 -13.04 -17.17 0.35
N ALA A 73 -13.96 -16.32 -0.10
CA ALA A 73 -15.20 -16.74 -0.74
C ALA A 73 -15.00 -17.35 -2.16
N GLY A 74 -13.79 -17.29 -2.72
CA GLY A 74 -13.51 -17.76 -4.08
C GLY A 74 -14.10 -16.86 -5.17
N PHE A 75 -14.49 -15.62 -4.84
CA PHE A 75 -15.07 -14.67 -5.80
C PHE A 75 -14.05 -14.30 -6.88
N PHE A 76 -12.76 -14.19 -6.54
CA PHE A 76 -11.72 -13.91 -7.54
C PHE A 76 -11.55 -15.06 -8.54
N GLU A 77 -11.71 -16.32 -8.12
CA GLU A 77 -11.64 -17.47 -9.02
C GLU A 77 -12.85 -17.51 -9.97
N TRP A 78 -14.05 -17.26 -9.44
CA TRP A 78 -15.26 -17.10 -10.24
C TRP A 78 -15.14 -15.94 -11.23
N ALA A 79 -14.65 -14.78 -10.77
CA ALA A 79 -14.46 -13.58 -11.60
C ALA A 79 -13.40 -13.80 -12.69
N ALA A 80 -12.31 -14.50 -12.38
CA ALA A 80 -11.26 -14.84 -13.35
C ALA A 80 -11.81 -15.73 -14.48
N LEU A 81 -12.61 -16.74 -14.15
CA LEU A 81 -13.28 -17.58 -15.14
C LEU A 81 -14.33 -16.80 -15.95
N HIS A 82 -15.06 -15.87 -15.32
CA HIS A 82 -16.07 -15.07 -15.99
C HIS A 82 -15.44 -14.09 -17.01
N VAL A 83 -14.37 -13.41 -16.61
CA VAL A 83 -13.61 -12.51 -17.48
C VAL A 83 -12.93 -13.29 -18.62
N ALA A 84 -12.39 -14.49 -18.35
CA ALA A 84 -11.82 -15.35 -19.39
C ALA A 84 -12.86 -15.78 -20.44
N ARG A 85 -14.12 -16.01 -20.02
CA ARG A 85 -15.23 -16.32 -20.92
C ARG A 85 -15.68 -15.13 -21.76
N TRP A 86 -15.68 -13.92 -21.19
CA TRP A 86 -15.97 -12.68 -21.94
C TRP A 86 -14.85 -12.29 -22.90
N GLY A 87 -13.60 -12.62 -22.58
CA GLY A 87 -12.43 -12.36 -23.43
C GLY A 87 -12.31 -13.27 -24.67
N GLY A 88 -13.27 -14.17 -24.93
CA GLY A 88 -13.25 -15.04 -26.12
C GLY A 88 -12.08 -16.03 -26.15
N GLY A 89 -11.41 -16.27 -25.02
CA GLY A 89 -10.22 -17.10 -24.94
C GLY A 89 -10.60 -18.58 -24.99
N ALA A 90 -10.40 -19.20 -26.15
CA ALA A 90 -10.23 -20.64 -26.25
C ALA A 90 -9.27 -21.10 -25.14
N TRP A 91 -9.80 -21.88 -24.21
CA TRP A 91 -9.02 -22.55 -23.18
C TRP A 91 -8.11 -23.56 -23.90
N SER A 92 -6.93 -23.14 -24.33
CA SER A 92 -5.91 -24.05 -24.82
C SER A 92 -5.25 -24.69 -23.59
N PRO A 93 -5.34 -26.02 -23.38
CA PRO A 93 -4.74 -26.70 -22.22
C PRO A 93 -3.20 -26.77 -22.27
N ALA A 94 -2.54 -25.95 -23.09
CA ALA A 94 -1.17 -26.14 -23.52
C ALA A 94 -0.10 -25.53 -22.62
N VAL A 95 -0.45 -24.96 -21.47
CA VAL A 95 0.53 -24.71 -20.38
C VAL A 95 0.35 -25.79 -19.32
N ARG A 96 0.57 -27.05 -19.70
CA ARG A 96 1.04 -28.03 -18.74
C ARG A 96 2.48 -27.66 -18.43
N PRO A 97 2.86 -27.28 -17.20
CA PRO A 97 4.26 -27.17 -16.87
C PRO A 97 4.85 -28.57 -17.07
N ASP A 98 5.73 -28.70 -18.06
CA ASP A 98 6.52 -29.89 -18.29
C ASP A 98 7.14 -30.30 -16.95
N ARG A 99 6.81 -31.50 -16.47
CA ARG A 99 7.32 -32.01 -15.20
C ARG A 99 8.85 -32.01 -15.19
N ALA A 100 9.51 -32.02 -16.35
CA ALA A 100 10.96 -31.87 -16.46
C ALA A 100 11.46 -30.45 -16.13
N ALA A 101 10.72 -29.39 -16.49
CA ALA A 101 11.07 -28.00 -16.14
C ALA A 101 10.97 -27.76 -14.62
N ARG A 102 9.94 -28.31 -13.96
CA ARG A 102 9.81 -28.24 -12.50
C ARG A 102 10.96 -28.95 -11.77
N ARG A 103 11.42 -30.09 -12.30
CA ARG A 103 12.58 -30.81 -11.75
C ARG A 103 13.90 -30.06 -11.93
N ARG A 104 14.08 -29.33 -13.05
CA ARG A 104 15.26 -28.49 -13.28
C ARG A 104 15.31 -27.29 -12.33
N CYS A 105 14.18 -26.60 -12.12
CA CYS A 105 14.11 -25.46 -11.21
C CYS A 105 14.39 -25.86 -9.75
N ILE A 106 13.86 -27.00 -9.29
CA ILE A 106 14.16 -27.53 -7.95
C ILE A 106 15.64 -27.88 -7.79
N ARG A 107 16.32 -28.36 -8.85
CA ARG A 107 17.77 -28.58 -8.80
C ARG A 107 18.57 -27.28 -8.77
N ALA A 108 18.13 -26.25 -9.48
CA ALA A 108 18.80 -24.96 -9.52
C ALA A 108 18.69 -24.18 -8.20
N VAL A 109 17.59 -24.29 -7.46
CA VAL A 109 17.40 -23.62 -6.16
C VAL A 109 18.15 -24.33 -5.01
N ARG A 110 18.63 -25.56 -5.25
CA ARG A 110 19.37 -26.35 -4.25
C ARG A 110 20.89 -26.29 -4.44
N GLN A 111 21.38 -25.40 -5.30
CA GLN A 111 22.79 -25.01 -5.43
C GLN A 111 22.94 -23.53 -5.07
#